data_AF-A0A9P9Y7P9-F1
#
_entry.id   AF-A0A9P9Y7P9-F1
#
_cell.length_a   1.000
_cell.length_b   1.000
_cell.length_c   1.000
_cell.angle_alpha   90.00
_cell.angle_beta   90.00
_cell.angle_gamma   90.00
#
_symmetry.space_group_name_H-M   'P 1'
#
loop_
_entity.id
_entity.type
_entity.pdbx_description
1 polymer ?
#
loop_
_entity_poly.entity_id
_entity_poly.type
_entity_poly.pdbx_seq_one_letter_code
_entity_poly.pdbx_strand_id
1 'polypeptide(L)'
;MGMKRQKDNGILFLPVVMAKTLEQDAFARPKFHACIQQIREIAATLQGVNLDWVYLNHADSSQYPLGSYGADNIKKMKAAAAKYDPHEVFQKLCPGGFKISNFEA
;
A
#
# COMPACT_ATOMS: atom_id res chain seq x y z
N MET A 1 10.49 -5.76 5.93
CA MET A 1 9.25 -5.28 5.31
C MET A 1 9.47 -4.93 3.82
N GLY A 2 10.00 -5.85 3.01
CA GLY A 2 10.11 -5.65 1.54
C GLY A 2 11.26 -4.81 0.98
N MET A 3 11.75 -3.81 1.71
CA MET A 3 12.77 -2.86 1.21
C MET A 3 14.06 -3.50 0.68
N LYS A 4 14.48 -4.66 1.22
CA LYS A 4 15.66 -5.40 0.75
C LYS A 4 15.58 -5.87 -0.71
N ARG A 5 14.38 -5.84 -1.31
CA ARG A 5 14.15 -6.17 -2.72
C ARG A 5 14.41 -4.99 -3.66
N GLN A 6 14.45 -3.77 -3.12
CA GLN A 6 14.77 -2.57 -3.89
C GLN A 6 16.30 -2.48 -4.02
N LYS A 7 16.78 -2.45 -5.26
CA LYS A 7 18.22 -2.47 -5.57
C LYS A 7 18.83 -1.08 -5.58
N ASP A 8 18.00 -0.07 -5.79
CA ASP A 8 18.39 1.31 -6.00
C ASP A 8 17.67 2.23 -5.01
N ASN A 9 18.21 3.44 -4.83
CA ASN A 9 17.57 4.46 -4.03
C ASN A 9 16.26 4.92 -4.70
N GLY A 10 15.19 5.03 -3.92
CA GLY A 10 13.90 5.51 -4.37
C GLY A 10 13.53 6.85 -3.75
N ILE A 11 12.64 7.58 -4.40
CA ILE A 11 11.95 8.73 -3.82
C ILE A 11 10.56 8.25 -3.40
N LEU A 12 10.20 8.45 -2.13
CA LEU A 12 8.83 8.23 -1.68
C LEU A 12 7.97 9.41 -2.15
N PHE A 13 7.12 9.17 -3.14
CA PHE A 13 6.18 10.18 -3.62
C PHE A 13 4.88 10.11 -2.82
N LEU A 14 4.62 11.14 -2.01
CA LEU A 14 3.41 11.29 -1.21
C LEU A 14 2.67 12.56 -1.62
N PRO A 15 1.77 12.49 -2.62
CA PRO A 15 0.89 13.59 -2.92
C PRO A 15 -0.30 13.57 -1.97
N VAL A 16 -0.79 14.75 -1.63
CA VAL A 16 -1.88 14.91 -0.66
C VAL A 16 -2.88 15.90 -1.23
N VAL A 17 -4.16 15.53 -1.17
CA VAL A 17 -5.27 16.43 -1.42
C VAL A 17 -6.08 16.53 -0.14
N MET A 18 -6.36 17.76 0.28
CA MET A 18 -7.20 18.04 1.43
C MET A 18 -8.50 18.66 0.94
N ALA A 19 -9.62 18.01 1.27
CA ALA A 19 -10.97 18.50 1.00
C ALA A 19 -11.67 18.83 2.32
N LYS A 20 -12.51 19.87 2.32
CA LYS A 20 -13.30 20.27 3.50
C LYS A 20 -14.70 19.65 3.52
N THR A 21 -15.25 19.34 2.35
CA THR A 21 -16.61 18.80 2.21
C THR A 21 -16.59 17.48 1.44
N LEU A 22 -17.63 16.67 1.62
CA LEU A 22 -17.80 15.42 0.88
C LEU A 22 -17.91 15.66 -0.64
N GLU A 23 -18.52 16.77 -1.04
CA GLU A 23 -18.61 17.16 -2.46
C GLU A 23 -17.22 17.47 -3.05
N GLN A 24 -16.37 18.18 -2.29
CA GLN A 24 -15.00 18.44 -2.70
C GLN A 24 -14.17 17.16 -2.79
N ASP A 25 -14.32 16.23 -1.83
CA ASP A 25 -13.64 14.92 -1.89
C ASP A 25 -14.12 14.13 -3.12
N ALA A 26 -15.43 14.05 -3.34
CA ALA A 26 -16.01 13.37 -4.50
C ALA A 26 -15.53 13.97 -5.84
N PHE A 27 -15.32 15.30 -5.90
CA PHE A 27 -14.76 15.96 -7.07
C PHE A 27 -13.25 15.68 -7.24
N ALA A 28 -12.49 15.69 -6.15
CA ALA A 28 -11.03 15.67 -6.20
C ALA A 28 -10.44 14.25 -6.24
N ARG A 29 -11.03 13.29 -5.51
CA ARG A 29 -10.57 11.90 -5.41
C ARG A 29 -10.34 11.22 -6.78
N PRO A 30 -11.27 11.25 -7.75
CA PRO A 30 -11.02 10.62 -9.06
C PRO A 30 -9.89 11.30 -9.84
N LYS A 31 -9.75 12.63 -9.74
CA LYS A 31 -8.66 13.37 -10.41
C LYS A 31 -7.30 13.06 -9.78
N PHE A 32 -7.29 12.96 -8.45
CA PHE A 32 -6.11 12.60 -7.70
C PHE A 32 -5.64 11.18 -8.03
N HIS A 33 -6.56 10.21 -8.05
CA HIS A 33 -6.24 8.85 -8.47
C HIS A 33 -5.76 8.78 -9.92
N ALA A 34 -6.37 9.52 -10.84
CA ALA A 34 -5.92 9.60 -12.23
C ALA A 34 -4.49 10.18 -12.35
N CYS A 35 -4.18 11.23 -11.58
CA CYS A 35 -2.83 11.81 -11.54
C CYS A 35 -1.79 10.79 -11.04
N ILE A 36 -2.10 10.07 -9.95
CA ILE A 36 -1.23 9.00 -9.44
C ILE A 36 -1.04 7.88 -10.46
N GLN A 37 -2.11 7.47 -11.13
CA GLN A 37 -2.03 6.44 -12.16
C GLN A 37 -1.12 6.88 -13.31
N GLN A 38 -1.26 8.11 -13.81
CA GLN A 38 -0.39 8.65 -14.87
C GLN A 38 1.08 8.67 -14.45
N ILE A 39 1.39 9.08 -13.21
CA ILE A 39 2.76 9.05 -12.69
C ILE A 39 3.32 7.63 -12.70
N ARG A 40 2.52 6.64 -12.28
CA ARG A 40 2.93 5.22 -12.29
C ARG A 40 3.12 4.69 -13.70
N GLU A 41 2.24 5.03 -14.63
CA GLU A 41 2.35 4.64 -16.04
C GLU A 41 3.64 5.21 -16.66
N ILE A 42 3.94 6.48 -16.41
CA ILE A 42 5.20 7.10 -16.86
C ILE A 42 6.40 6.39 -16.23
N ALA A 43 6.39 6.19 -14.91
CA ALA A 43 7.48 5.50 -14.19
C ALA A 43 7.71 4.08 -14.73
N ALA A 44 6.65 3.36 -15.10
CA ALA A 44 6.73 2.02 -15.68
C ALA A 44 7.39 1.99 -17.07
N THR A 45 7.42 3.11 -17.81
CA THR A 45 8.15 3.20 -19.08
C THR A 45 9.65 3.45 -18.90
N LEU A 46 10.08 3.85 -17.70
CA LEU A 46 11.46 4.20 -17.39
C LEU A 46 12.18 3.05 -16.68
N GLN A 47 13.32 2.63 -17.23
CA GLN A 47 14.11 1.54 -16.66
C GLN A 47 14.71 1.95 -15.30
N GLY A 48 14.49 1.13 -14.27
CA GLY A 48 15.06 1.35 -12.93
C GLY A 48 14.32 2.37 -12.06
N VAL A 49 13.21 2.94 -12.53
CA VAL A 49 12.46 3.99 -11.79
C VAL A 49 11.21 3.44 -11.09
N ASN A 50 10.60 2.39 -11.63
CA ASN A 50 9.38 1.81 -11.06
C ASN A 50 9.69 0.83 -9.92
N LEU A 51 9.82 1.36 -8.71
CA LEU A 51 9.92 0.54 -7.50
C LEU A 51 8.52 0.12 -7.04
N ASP A 52 8.21 -1.17 -7.09
CA ASP A 52 6.87 -1.69 -6.75
C ASP A 52 6.51 -1.58 -5.26
N TRP A 53 7.44 -1.14 -4.40
CA TRP A 53 7.25 -1.03 -2.96
C TRP A 53 6.36 0.15 -2.58
N VAL A 54 5.38 -0.10 -1.70
CA VAL A 54 4.43 0.91 -1.23
C VAL A 54 4.50 1.04 0.29
N TYR A 55 4.60 2.26 0.78
CA TYR A 55 4.68 2.53 2.22
C TYR A 55 3.32 2.44 2.90
N LEU A 56 3.14 1.45 3.78
CA LEU A 56 1.86 1.14 4.43
C LEU A 56 1.26 2.34 5.19
N ASN A 57 2.09 3.11 5.89
CA ASN A 57 1.61 4.19 6.77
C ASN A 57 0.95 5.35 6.02
N HIS A 58 1.21 5.48 4.72
CA HIS A 58 0.64 6.52 3.85
C HIS A 58 -0.02 5.95 2.61
N ALA A 59 -0.41 4.67 2.62
CA ALA A 59 -1.12 4.06 1.52
C ALA A 59 -2.59 4.48 1.53
N ASP A 60 -3.11 4.94 0.39
CA ASP A 60 -4.55 5.10 0.17
C ASP A 60 -5.22 3.71 0.12
N SER A 61 -6.51 3.65 0.43
CA SER A 61 -7.29 2.41 0.43
C SER A 61 -7.32 1.69 -0.94
N SER A 62 -7.06 2.41 -2.04
CA SER A 62 -6.94 1.83 -3.39
C SER A 62 -5.62 1.09 -3.64
N GLN A 63 -4.63 1.21 -2.75
CA GLN A 63 -3.31 0.64 -2.94
C GLN A 63 -3.14 -0.72 -2.28
N TYR A 64 -2.08 -1.46 -2.65
CA TYR A 64 -1.80 -2.81 -2.16
C TYR A 64 -0.45 -2.92 -1.42
N PRO A 65 -0.32 -2.28 -0.24
CA PRO A 65 0.98 -2.08 0.41
C PRO A 65 1.65 -3.36 0.90
N LEU A 66 0.93 -4.25 1.59
CA LEU A 66 1.56 -5.45 2.15
C LEU A 66 2.03 -6.41 1.05
N GLY A 67 1.29 -6.52 -0.06
CA GLY A 67 1.69 -7.36 -1.20
C GLY A 67 2.99 -6.89 -1.84
N SER A 68 3.26 -5.58 -1.81
CA SER A 68 4.54 -5.04 -2.28
C SER A 68 5.75 -5.52 -1.46
N TYR A 69 5.54 -6.04 -0.25
CA TYR A 69 6.63 -6.51 0.60
C TYR A 69 7.17 -7.87 0.17
N GLY A 70 6.47 -8.57 -0.71
CA GLY A 70 6.85 -9.87 -1.26
C GLY A 70 6.51 -11.04 -0.34
N ALA A 71 6.43 -12.20 -0.97
CA ALA A 71 5.96 -13.48 -0.42
C ALA A 71 6.54 -13.82 0.96
N ASP A 72 7.86 -13.77 1.09
CA ASP A 72 8.54 -14.14 2.32
C ASP A 72 8.15 -13.25 3.50
N ASN A 73 7.90 -11.95 3.26
CA ASN A 73 7.46 -11.05 4.31
C ASN A 73 6.00 -11.30 4.67
N ILE A 74 5.13 -11.55 3.70
CA ILE A 74 3.73 -11.93 3.97
C ILE A 74 3.67 -13.22 4.77
N LYS A 75 4.42 -14.26 4.37
CA LYS A 75 4.49 -15.54 5.08
C LYS A 75 4.96 -15.36 6.53
N LYS A 76 5.99 -14.54 6.75
CA LYS A 76 6.46 -14.21 8.11
C LYS A 76 5.41 -13.48 8.94
N MET A 77 4.69 -12.51 8.35
CA MET A 77 3.61 -11.78 9.03
C MET A 77 2.44 -12.70 9.35
N LYS A 78 2.04 -13.60 8.44
CA LYS A 78 1.00 -14.61 8.68
C LYS A 78 1.41 -15.57 9.80
N ALA A 79 2.65 -16.04 9.83
CA ALA A 79 3.16 -16.89 10.90
C ALA A 79 3.17 -16.17 12.26
N ALA A 80 3.54 -14.89 12.29
CA ALA A 80 3.48 -14.07 13.50
C ALA A 80 2.03 -13.87 13.97
N ALA A 81 1.10 -13.56 13.06
CA ALA A 81 -0.31 -13.42 13.38
C ALA A 81 -0.89 -14.73 13.95
N ALA A 82 -0.61 -15.88 13.34
CA ALA A 82 -1.06 -17.17 13.85
C ALA A 82 -0.50 -17.50 15.24
N LYS A 83 0.74 -17.08 15.54
CA LYS A 83 1.38 -17.34 16.83
C LYS A 83 0.83 -16.44 17.95
N TYR A 84 0.61 -15.15 17.66
CA TYR A 84 0.35 -14.14 18.70
C TYR A 84 -1.09 -13.62 18.72
N ASP A 85 -1.86 -13.80 17.64
CA ASP A 85 -3.29 -13.46 17.55
C ASP A 85 -4.09 -14.64 16.96
N PRO A 86 -4.11 -15.82 17.64
CA PRO A 86 -4.75 -17.03 17.13
C PRO A 86 -6.27 -16.91 16.97
N HIS A 87 -6.90 -15.94 17.65
CA HIS A 87 -8.32 -15.65 17.52
C HIS A 87 -8.62 -14.58 16.47
N GLU A 88 -7.59 -14.06 15.79
CA GLU A 88 -7.69 -13.08 14.72
C GLU A 88 -8.40 -11.77 15.16
N VAL A 89 -8.19 -11.34 16.41
CA VAL A 89 -8.77 -10.13 16.98
C VAL A 89 -8.47 -8.92 16.08
N PHE A 90 -7.25 -8.78 15.59
CA PHE A 90 -6.87 -7.64 14.75
C PHE A 90 -7.34 -7.76 13.30
N GLN A 91 -7.62 -8.98 12.83
CA GLN A 91 -8.20 -9.18 11.50
C GLN A 91 -9.71 -8.96 11.50
N LYS A 92 -10.41 -9.35 12.58
CA LYS A 92 -11.88 -9.37 12.67
C LYS A 92 -12.48 -8.19 13.42
N LEU A 93 -11.91 -7.81 14.55
CA LEU A 93 -12.52 -6.85 15.49
C LEU A 93 -11.97 -5.43 15.33
N CYS A 94 -10.84 -5.26 14.67
CA CYS A 94 -10.30 -3.94 14.34
C CYS A 94 -10.89 -3.46 12.99
N PRO A 95 -11.65 -2.36 12.93
CA PRO A 95 -12.20 -1.86 11.68
C PRO A 95 -11.10 -1.23 10.79
N GLY A 96 -11.26 -1.37 9.48
CA GLY A 96 -10.38 -0.73 8.48
C GLY A 96 -8.94 -1.25 8.44
N GLY A 97 -8.07 -0.47 7.82
CA GLY A 97 -6.65 -0.80 7.59
C GLY A 97 -6.45 -1.97 6.62
N PHE A 98 -5.18 -2.30 6.37
CA PHE A 98 -4.80 -3.42 5.51
C PHE A 98 -4.71 -4.71 6.32
N LYS A 99 -5.66 -5.62 6.13
CA LYS A 99 -5.69 -6.92 6.82
C LYS A 99 -4.77 -7.91 6.14
N ILE A 100 -3.86 -8.54 6.89
CA ILE A 100 -2.91 -9.54 6.37
C ILE A 100 -3.65 -10.75 5.76
N SER A 101 -4.85 -11.06 6.27
CA SER A 101 -5.74 -12.09 5.70
C SER A 101 -6.10 -11.82 4.23
N ASN A 102 -6.07 -10.57 3.78
CA ASN A 102 -6.44 -10.17 2.42
C ASN A 102 -5.26 -10.22 1.43
N PHE A 103 -4.08 -10.66 1.88
CA PHE A 103 -2.88 -10.73 1.08
C PHE A 103 -2.42 -12.17 0.86
N GLU A 104 -2.10 -12.50 -0.39
CA GLU A 104 -1.48 -13.78 -0.73
C GLU A 104 0.00 -13.77 -0.36
N ALA A 105 0.53 -14.96 -0.02
CA ALA A 105 1.95 -15.16 0.20
C ALA A 105 2.57 -15.54 -1.14
#